data_AF-A0A157RD12-F1
#
_entry.id   AF-A0A157RD12-F1
#
_cell.length_a   1.000
_cell.length_b   1.000
_cell.length_c   1.000
_cell.angle_alpha   90.00
_cell.angle_beta   90.00
_cell.angle_gamma   90.00
#
_symmetry.space_group_name_H-M   'P 1'
#
loop_
_entity.id
_entity.type
_entity.pdbx_description
1 polymer ?
#
loop_
_entity_poly.entity_id
_entity_poly.type
_entity_poly.pdbx_seq_one_letter_code
_entity_poly.pdbx_strand_id
1 'polypeptide(L)' 'MSTTRKLRLGPLPKIESVKLTFACPASLKADLDRYAALHAQAYGEAVDATTLIPHMLEAFMAGDRGFKRGNH' A
#
# COMPACT_ATOMS: atom_id res chain seq x y z
N MET A 1 31.17 23.69 26.93
CA MET A 1 29.95 24.01 26.16
C MET A 1 30.16 23.56 24.73
N SER A 2 29.72 22.36 24.36
CA SER A 2 29.90 21.83 22.99
C SER A 2 28.68 22.19 22.15
N THR A 3 28.87 23.07 21.18
CA THR A 3 27.83 23.50 20.24
C THR A 3 27.47 22.36 19.30
N THR A 4 26.40 21.64 19.62
CA THR A 4 25.82 20.62 18.74
C THR A 4 25.37 21.30 17.46
N ARG A 5 26.15 21.13 16.37
CA ARG A 5 25.77 21.56 15.02
C ARG A 5 24.48 20.83 14.65
N LYS A 6 23.33 21.48 14.82
CA LYS A 6 22.04 21.00 14.33
C LYS A 6 22.15 20.84 12.81
N LEU A 7 22.18 19.60 12.34
CA LEU A 7 22.12 19.29 10.92
C LEU A 7 20.82 19.90 10.37
N ARG A 8 20.89 20.47 9.16
CA ARG A 8 19.72 21.06 8.47
C ARG A 8 18.65 19.99 8.17
N LEU A 9 19.06 18.73 8.12
CA LEU A 9 18.19 17.57 8.04
C LEU A 9 17.86 17.14 9.49
N GLY A 10 16.59 17.30 9.87
CA GLY A 10 16.06 16.72 11.09
C GLY A 10 16.10 15.18 11.03
N PRO A 11 15.69 14.48 12.10
CA PRO A 11 15.56 13.03 12.06
C PRO A 11 14.71 12.62 10.84
N LEU A 12 15.19 11.63 10.08
CA LEU A 12 14.47 11.11 8.93
C LEU A 12 13.11 10.54 9.38
N PRO A 13 12.04 10.71 8.57
CA PRO A 13 10.76 10.09 8.86
C PRO A 13 10.96 8.58 8.98
N LYS A 14 10.45 7.99 10.07
CA LYS A 14 10.42 6.53 10.21
C LYS A 14 9.37 6.00 9.25
N ILE A 15 9.80 5.26 8.24
CA ILE A 15 8.91 4.49 7.40
C ILE A 15 8.62 3.19 8.18
N GLU A 16 7.48 3.13 8.85
CA GLU A 16 7.04 1.94 9.56
C GLU A 16 6.21 1.07 8.62
N SER A 17 6.70 -0.15 8.33
CA SER A 17 5.97 -1.14 7.55
C SER A 17 5.43 -2.23 8.48
N VAL A 18 4.11 -2.48 8.45
CA VAL A 18 3.48 -3.56 9.19
C VAL A 18 3.23 -4.73 8.24
N LYS A 19 3.72 -5.93 8.60
CA LYS A 19 3.39 -7.16 7.88
C LYS A 19 2.06 -7.71 8.40
N LEU A 20 1.12 -7.93 7.48
CA LEU A 20 -0.18 -8.54 7.75
C LEU A 20 -0.27 -9.87 7.00
N THR A 21 -0.67 -10.93 7.72
CA THR A 21 -0.95 -12.25 7.14
C THR A 21 -2.45 -12.50 7.24
N PHE A 22 -3.09 -12.87 6.14
CA PHE A 22 -4.50 -13.21 6.11
C PHE A 22 -4.74 -14.48 5.28
N ALA A 23 -5.82 -15.20 5.60
CA ALA A 23 -6.28 -16.30 4.77
C ALA A 23 -6.98 -15.72 3.52
N CYS A 24 -6.36 -15.86 2.36
CA CYS A 24 -6.94 -15.43 1.09
C CYS A 24 -7.73 -16.60 0.48
N PRO A 25 -9.04 -16.45 0.22
CA PRO A 25 -9.80 -17.44 -0.53
C PRO A 25 -9.17 -17.70 -1.91
N ALA A 26 -9.18 -18.95 -2.36
CA ALA A 26 -8.56 -19.33 -3.64
C ALA A 26 -9.15 -18.58 -4.84
N SER A 27 -10.46 -18.33 -4.83
CA SER A 27 -11.13 -17.53 -5.87
C SER A 27 -10.61 -16.10 -5.91
N LEU A 28 -10.45 -15.46 -4.76
CA LEU A 28 -9.91 -14.11 -4.66
C LEU A 28 -8.46 -14.05 -5.16
N LYS A 29 -7.63 -15.04 -4.81
CA LYS A 29 -6.25 -15.11 -5.33
C LYS A 29 -6.22 -15.21 -6.85
N ALA A 30 -7.08 -16.04 -7.45
CA ALA A 30 -7.16 -16.19 -8.90
C ALA A 30 -7.60 -14.88 -9.59
N ASP A 31 -8.54 -14.15 -9.01
CA ASP A 31 -8.97 -12.85 -9.56
C ASP A 31 -7.88 -11.78 -9.42
N LEU A 32 -7.14 -11.76 -8.31
CA LEU A 32 -6.00 -10.87 -8.12
C LEU A 32 -4.88 -11.14 -9.13
N ASP A 33 -4.58 -12.42 -9.40
CA ASP A 33 -3.58 -12.80 -10.41
C ASP A 33 -4.00 -12.39 -11.81
N ARG A 34 -5.28 -12.58 -12.15
CA ARG A 34 -5.83 -12.12 -13.43
C ARG A 34 -5.74 -10.60 -13.54
N TYR A 35 -6.07 -9.87 -12.48
CA TYR A 35 -5.97 -8.42 -12.47
C TYR A 35 -4.54 -7.94 -12.67
N ALA A 36 -3.57 -8.57 -12.01
CA ALA A 36 -2.16 -8.28 -12.17
C ALA A 36 -1.67 -8.52 -13.62
N ALA A 37 -2.10 -9.62 -14.25
CA ALA A 37 -1.81 -9.91 -15.65
C ALA A 37 -2.42 -8.87 -16.61
N LEU A 38 -3.64 -8.40 -16.34
CA LEU A 38 -4.27 -7.34 -17.13
C LEU A 38 -3.56 -5.99 -16.95
N HIS A 39 -3.14 -5.66 -15.73
CA HIS A 39 -2.35 -4.47 -15.45
C HIS A 39 -1.03 -4.49 -16.22
N ALA A 40 -0.34 -5.63 -16.24
CA ALA A 40 0.90 -5.80 -16.99
C ALA A 40 0.70 -5.62 -18.50
N GLN A 41 -0.40 -6.13 -19.05
CA GLN A 41 -0.75 -5.92 -20.46
C GLN A 41 -1.03 -4.44 -20.78
N ALA A 42 -1.67 -3.72 -19.86
CA ALA A 42 -2.04 -2.32 -20.06
C ALA A 42 -0.85 -1.36 -19.93
N TYR A 43 0.07 -1.61 -18.99
CA TYR A 43 1.15 -0.69 -18.64
C TYR A 43 2.56 -1.20 -18.99
N GLY A 44 2.67 -2.41 -19.54
CA GLY A 44 3.94 -2.98 -20.02
C GLY A 44 4.87 -3.50 -18.92
N GLU A 45 4.46 -3.44 -17.64
CA GLU A 45 5.25 -3.89 -16.51
C GLU A 45 4.55 -5.01 -15.75
N ALA A 46 5.22 -6.15 -15.65
CA ALA A 46 4.75 -7.28 -14.85
C ALA A 46 4.80 -6.92 -13.36
N VAL A 47 3.62 -6.87 -12.75
CA VAL A 47 3.45 -6.60 -11.32
C VAL A 47 2.82 -7.81 -10.64
N ASP A 48 3.23 -8.11 -9.41
CA ASP A 48 2.61 -9.17 -8.61
C ASP A 48 1.35 -8.64 -7.90
N ALA A 49 0.36 -9.52 -7.71
CA ALA A 49 -0.83 -9.21 -6.91
C ALA A 49 -0.48 -8.63 -5.54
N THR A 50 0.54 -9.16 -4.85
CA THR A 50 1.03 -8.70 -3.55
C THR A 50 1.53 -7.26 -3.55
N THR A 51 2.03 -6.76 -4.69
CA THR A 51 2.40 -5.36 -4.86
C THR A 51 1.17 -4.48 -5.07
N LEU A 52 0.16 -4.99 -5.77
CA LEU A 52 -1.08 -4.25 -6.05
C LEU A 52 -2.03 -4.18 -4.84
N ILE A 53 -2.08 -5.22 -4.01
CA ILE A 53 -3.03 -5.33 -2.89
C ILE A 53 -2.98 -4.09 -1.96
N PRO A 54 -1.81 -3.61 -1.48
CA PRO A 54 -1.76 -2.41 -0.64
C PRO A 54 -2.37 -1.18 -1.33
N HIS A 55 -2.06 -0.95 -2.60
CA HIS A 55 -2.59 0.18 -3.37
C HIS A 55 -4.10 0.07 -3.61
N MET A 56 -4.59 -1.13 -3.89
CA MET A 56 -6.03 -1.38 -4.07
C MET A 56 -6.79 -1.13 -2.76
N LEU A 57 -6.25 -1.58 -1.62
CA LEU A 57 -6.85 -1.34 -0.31
C LEU A 57 -6.84 0.14 0.06
N GLU A 58 -5.75 0.85 -0.18
CA GLU A 58 -5.67 2.29 0.05
C GLU A 58 -6.70 3.06 -0.80
N ALA A 59 -6.78 2.74 -2.10
CA ALA A 59 -7.77 3.34 -3.00
C ALA A 59 -9.21 3.01 -2.56
N PHE A 60 -9.48 1.79 -2.09
CA PHE A 60 -10.77 1.39 -1.55
C PHE A 60 -11.14 2.21 -0.31
N MET A 61 -10.25 2.30 0.68
CA MET A 61 -10.47 3.08 1.91
C MET A 61 -10.62 4.58 1.62
N ALA A 62 -9.86 5.10 0.65
CA ALA A 62 -9.99 6.48 0.19
C ALA A 62 -11.32 6.71 -0.59
N GLY A 63 -11.85 5.70 -1.27
CA GLY A 63 -13.12 5.78 -1.99
C GLY A 63 -14.35 5.66 -1.09
N ASP A 64 -14.24 4.98 0.05
CA ASP A 64 -15.36 4.71 0.94
C ASP A 64 -15.79 5.98 1.71
N ARG A 65 -16.84 6.62 1.21
CA ARG A 65 -17.44 7.82 1.83
C ARG A 65 -18.10 7.51 3.18
N GLY A 66 -18.63 6.30 3.38
CA GLY A 66 -19.23 5.89 4.64
C GLY A 66 -18.17 5.78 5.72
N PHE A 67 -17.05 5.13 5.39
CA PHE A 67 -15.86 5.08 6.23
C PHE A 67 -15.32 6.48 6.55
N LYS A 68 -15.15 7.35 5.54
CA LYS A 68 -14.65 8.73 5.74
C LYS A 68 -15.55 9.59 6.61
N ARG A 69 -16.87 9.41 6.53
CA ARG A 69 -17.84 10.17 7.35
C ARG A 69 -17.92 9.66 8.79
N GLY A 70 -17.55 8.40 9.04
CA GLY A 70 -17.52 7.78 10.35
C GLY A 70 -16.26 8.06 11.17
N ASN A 71 -15.34 8.90 10.67
CA ASN A 71 -14.16 9.34 11.39
C ASN A 71 -14.55 10.39 12.45
N HIS A 72 -15.20 9.90 13.52
CA HIS A 72 -15.46 10.58 14.79
C HIS A 72 -14.37 10.25 15.81
#